data_AF-A0A429IP60-F1
#
_entry.id   AF-A0A429IP60-F1
#
_cell.length_a   1.000
_cell.length_b   1.000
_cell.length_c   1.000
_cell.angle_alpha   90.00
_cell.angle_beta   90.00
_cell.angle_gamma   90.00
#
_symmetry.space_group_name_H-M   'P 1'
#
loop_
_entity.id
_entity.type
_entity.pdbx_description
1 polymer ?
#
loop_
_entity_poly.entity_id
_entity_poly.type
_entity_poly.pdbx_seq_one_letter_code
_entity_poly.pdbx_strand_id
1 'polypeptide(L)'
;AGEEAQDAAGALAPEEGPGADARPDAPAAWWRAPLRMARAALALLTARTRPAAGDPVAASGHRLRVEADGVVLADLDRPVRWVSVTPGDGADGSGLAEIVVHWQAAEPPVRARARAVTVSGADFRYRADVVVGGPVRTRTWTVQPDAWRLTLPHD
;
A
#
# COMPACT_ATOMS: atom_id res chain seq x y z
N ALA A 1 37.10 21.36 70.93
CA ALA A 1 38.15 21.12 69.91
C ALA A 1 38.98 19.95 70.39
N GLY A 2 39.29 19.03 69.48
CA GLY A 2 39.75 17.67 69.76
C GLY A 2 38.85 16.65 69.04
N GLU A 3 39.27 15.43 68.75
CA GLU A 3 40.62 14.84 68.76
C GLU A 3 40.56 13.53 67.94
N GLU A 4 41.65 13.14 67.27
CA GLU A 4 41.89 11.81 66.64
C GLU A 4 40.91 11.39 65.49
N ALA A 5 41.31 10.68 64.43
CA ALA A 5 42.04 9.40 64.32
C ALA A 5 41.25 8.24 64.98
N GLN A 6 41.23 7.00 64.49
CA GLN A 6 41.95 6.32 63.40
C GLN A 6 41.18 5.02 63.07
N ASP A 7 41.45 4.38 61.91
CA ASP A 7 41.34 2.91 61.70
C ASP A 7 39.97 2.19 61.95
N ALA A 8 39.74 0.95 61.52
CA ALA A 8 40.21 0.17 60.36
C ALA A 8 39.28 -1.06 60.16
N ALA A 9 39.36 -1.68 58.97
CA ALA A 9 39.15 -3.11 58.69
C ALA A 9 37.82 -3.84 59.04
N GLY A 10 37.47 -4.85 58.24
CA GLY A 10 36.35 -5.80 58.49
C GLY A 10 35.28 -5.77 57.39
N ALA A 11 35.49 -6.35 56.21
CA ALA A 11 35.54 -7.79 55.88
C ALA A 11 34.16 -8.45 55.64
N LEU A 12 33.97 -8.93 54.40
CA LEU A 12 33.20 -10.12 53.98
C LEU A 12 31.67 -10.19 54.21
N ALA A 13 30.96 -9.78 53.16
CA ALA A 13 29.98 -10.59 52.39
C ALA A 13 28.57 -10.91 52.98
N PRO A 14 27.57 -11.22 52.11
CA PRO A 14 26.13 -11.07 52.45
C PRO A 14 25.29 -12.37 52.36
N GLU A 15 24.01 -12.27 52.70
CA GLU A 15 22.95 -13.26 52.43
C GLU A 15 21.76 -12.61 51.68
N GLU A 16 21.10 -13.36 50.80
CA GLU A 16 20.05 -12.88 49.87
C GLU A 16 18.63 -13.08 50.45
N GLY A 17 17.70 -12.10 50.36
CA GLY A 17 16.62 -12.08 49.34
C GLY A 17 15.26 -12.56 49.91
N PRO A 18 14.11 -12.54 49.17
CA PRO A 18 13.77 -11.86 47.90
C PRO A 18 12.36 -11.17 47.89
N GLY A 19 11.98 -10.52 46.77
CA GLY A 19 10.55 -10.47 46.32
C GLY A 19 9.94 -9.17 45.74
N ALA A 20 9.86 -9.09 44.39
CA ALA A 20 8.87 -8.39 43.53
C ALA A 20 8.62 -6.85 43.67
N ASP A 21 8.32 -6.07 42.62
CA ASP A 21 8.38 -6.26 41.16
C ASP A 21 8.29 -4.91 40.42
N ALA A 22 8.98 -4.76 39.26
CA ALA A 22 8.59 -3.98 38.05
C ALA A 22 9.80 -3.50 37.20
N ARG A 23 9.75 -3.77 35.88
CA ARG A 23 10.68 -3.33 34.80
C ARG A 23 10.21 -1.98 34.18
N PRO A 24 10.87 -1.34 33.17
CA PRO A 24 11.95 -1.82 32.26
C PRO A 24 13.19 -0.87 32.25
N ASP A 25 14.22 -0.90 31.39
CA ASP A 25 14.70 -1.78 30.29
C ASP A 25 16.24 -1.56 30.10
N ALA A 26 17.02 -2.04 29.11
CA ALA A 26 16.87 -2.94 27.96
C ALA A 26 18.23 -3.65 27.66
N PRO A 27 18.27 -4.88 27.13
CA PRO A 27 19.53 -5.56 26.80
C PRO A 27 19.93 -5.45 25.31
N ALA A 28 21.24 -5.40 25.06
CA ALA A 28 21.81 -5.21 23.73
C ALA A 28 22.05 -6.51 22.92
N ALA A 29 22.23 -6.33 21.61
CA ALA A 29 23.28 -6.99 20.81
C ALA A 29 23.34 -8.53 20.62
N TRP A 30 22.26 -9.31 20.78
CA TRP A 30 22.30 -10.77 20.57
C TRP A 30 22.00 -11.29 19.14
N TRP A 31 21.50 -10.45 18.22
CA TRP A 31 20.94 -10.92 16.93
C TRP A 31 21.94 -11.17 15.78
N ARG A 32 23.26 -10.98 15.98
CA ARG A 32 24.24 -11.02 14.87
C ARG A 32 24.76 -12.42 14.47
N ALA A 33 24.37 -13.48 15.17
CA ALA A 33 24.90 -14.84 14.94
C ALA A 33 24.25 -15.68 13.80
N PRO A 34 22.92 -15.70 13.58
CA PRO A 34 22.31 -16.67 12.64
C PRO A 34 22.11 -16.17 11.19
N LEU A 35 22.46 -14.91 10.88
CA LEU A 35 22.10 -14.24 9.61
C LEU A 35 22.67 -14.88 8.33
N ARG A 36 23.68 -15.76 8.42
CA ARG A 36 24.22 -16.51 7.27
C ARG A 36 23.32 -17.68 6.87
N MET A 37 22.71 -18.39 7.82
CA MET A 37 21.78 -19.49 7.53
C MET A 37 20.44 -18.96 7.00
N ALA A 38 19.93 -17.87 7.58
CA ALA A 38 18.73 -17.18 7.10
C ALA A 38 18.87 -16.71 5.64
N ARG A 39 20.06 -16.22 5.24
CA ARG A 39 20.34 -15.85 3.84
C ARG A 39 20.36 -17.05 2.88
N ALA A 40 20.91 -18.20 3.29
CA ALA A 40 20.92 -19.40 2.44
C ALA A 40 19.50 -19.96 2.23
N ALA A 41 18.68 -20.01 3.29
CA ALA A 41 17.28 -20.41 3.19
C ALA A 41 16.47 -19.42 2.30
N LEU A 42 16.64 -18.11 2.51
CA LEU A 42 15.99 -17.09 1.68
C LEU A 42 16.45 -17.17 0.21
N ALA A 43 17.72 -17.50 -0.06
CA ALA A 43 18.22 -17.69 -1.42
C ALA A 43 17.57 -18.90 -2.12
N LEU A 44 17.31 -20.00 -1.40
CA LEU A 44 16.59 -21.16 -1.95
C LEU A 44 15.09 -20.87 -2.16
N LEU A 45 14.44 -20.13 -1.25
CA LEU A 45 13.05 -19.69 -1.46
C LEU A 45 12.91 -18.68 -2.61
N THR A 46 13.86 -17.75 -2.77
CA THR A 46 13.84 -16.75 -3.85
C THR A 46 14.36 -17.27 -5.19
N ALA A 47 15.18 -18.31 -5.21
CA ALA A 47 15.52 -19.04 -6.43
C ALA A 47 14.30 -19.70 -7.06
N ARG A 48 13.29 -20.09 -6.26
CA ARG A 48 12.01 -20.63 -6.73
C ARG A 48 11.09 -19.58 -7.34
N THR A 49 11.34 -18.28 -7.08
CA THR A 49 10.55 -17.15 -7.59
C THR A 49 11.30 -16.28 -8.59
N ARG A 50 12.51 -16.64 -8.98
CA ARG A 50 13.24 -15.96 -10.05
C ARG A 50 12.62 -16.35 -11.40
N PRO A 51 11.96 -15.44 -12.13
CA PRO A 51 11.59 -15.73 -13.50
C PRO A 51 12.86 -15.97 -14.31
N ALA A 52 12.80 -16.87 -15.29
CA ALA A 52 13.82 -16.91 -16.33
C ALA A 52 13.92 -15.51 -16.96
N ALA A 53 15.13 -15.11 -17.36
CA ALA A 53 15.35 -13.82 -18.02
C ALA A 53 14.75 -13.85 -19.44
N GLY A 54 13.43 -13.67 -19.53
CA GLY A 54 12.69 -13.33 -20.73
C GLY A 54 12.48 -11.81 -20.84
N ASP A 55 12.00 -11.37 -22.00
CA ASP A 55 11.91 -9.95 -22.38
C ASP A 55 11.35 -9.03 -21.28
N PRO A 56 12.02 -7.89 -20.99
CA PRO A 56 11.54 -6.92 -20.01
C PRO A 56 10.27 -6.15 -20.47
N VAL A 57 9.74 -6.47 -21.65
CA VAL A 57 8.54 -5.86 -22.25
C VAL A 57 7.28 -6.74 -22.03
N ALA A 58 7.39 -7.82 -21.24
CA ALA A 58 6.25 -8.63 -20.82
C ALA A 58 5.40 -7.95 -19.71
N ALA A 59 4.52 -7.01 -20.13
CA ALA A 59 3.27 -6.63 -19.47
C ALA A 59 3.29 -6.42 -17.92
N SER A 60 4.17 -5.55 -17.42
CA SER A 60 4.05 -5.08 -16.02
C SER A 60 2.78 -4.24 -15.84
N GLY A 61 1.96 -4.58 -14.85
CA GLY A 61 0.77 -3.80 -14.50
C GLY A 61 1.05 -2.67 -13.54
N HIS A 62 0.11 -1.74 -13.52
CA HIS A 62 0.11 -0.64 -12.58
C HIS A 62 -0.38 -1.15 -11.23
N ARG A 63 0.43 -1.00 -10.17
CA ARG A 63 -0.04 -1.18 -8.79
C ARG A 63 -0.85 0.07 -8.40
N LEU A 64 -2.17 -0.06 -8.51
CA LEU A 64 -3.13 1.02 -8.30
C LEU A 64 -4.22 0.58 -7.34
N ARG A 65 -4.54 1.44 -6.38
CA ARG A 65 -5.75 1.35 -5.57
C ARG A 65 -6.86 2.13 -6.28
N VAL A 66 -8.00 1.48 -6.48
CA VAL A 66 -9.19 2.05 -7.13
C VAL A 66 -10.32 2.03 -6.13
N GLU A 67 -10.80 3.21 -5.76
CA GLU A 67 -11.91 3.41 -4.82
C GLU A 67 -13.10 4.03 -5.56
N ALA A 68 -14.29 3.49 -5.37
CA ALA A 68 -15.54 3.95 -5.97
C ALA A 68 -16.58 4.19 -4.87
N ASP A 69 -16.99 5.45 -4.66
CA ASP A 69 -17.79 5.91 -3.51
C ASP A 69 -17.27 5.40 -2.14
N GLY A 70 -15.94 5.30 -2.00
CA GLY A 70 -15.25 4.80 -0.80
C GLY A 70 -15.08 3.27 -0.73
N VAL A 71 -15.67 2.51 -1.66
CA VAL A 71 -15.50 1.05 -1.76
C VAL A 71 -14.26 0.72 -2.60
N VAL A 72 -13.36 -0.11 -2.06
CA VAL A 72 -12.16 -0.56 -2.78
C VAL A 72 -12.54 -1.62 -3.84
N LEU A 73 -12.28 -1.32 -5.11
CA LEU A 73 -12.45 -2.25 -6.24
C LEU A 73 -11.15 -2.99 -6.59
N ALA A 74 -10.00 -2.36 -6.30
CA ALA A 74 -8.65 -2.89 -6.48
C ALA A 74 -7.71 -2.22 -5.48
N ASP A 75 -6.68 -2.93 -5.03
CA ASP A 75 -5.63 -2.39 -4.16
C ASP A 75 -4.22 -2.71 -4.72
N LEU A 76 -3.18 -2.15 -4.08
CA LEU A 76 -1.80 -2.12 -4.55
C LEU A 76 -1.12 -3.50 -4.62
N ASP A 77 -1.71 -4.52 -4.00
CA ASP A 77 -1.25 -5.91 -4.01
C ASP A 77 -1.36 -6.54 -5.41
N ARG A 78 -2.39 -6.17 -6.18
CA ARG A 78 -2.73 -6.81 -7.45
C ARG A 78 -2.57 -5.88 -8.67
N PRO A 79 -1.76 -6.25 -9.68
CA PRO A 79 -1.49 -5.38 -10.82
C PRO A 79 -2.70 -5.20 -11.75
N VAL A 80 -3.10 -3.95 -11.93
CA VAL A 80 -4.13 -3.49 -12.87
C VAL A 80 -3.51 -3.28 -14.25
N ARG A 81 -4.16 -3.75 -15.30
CA ARG A 81 -3.79 -3.51 -16.71
C ARG A 81 -4.26 -2.14 -17.17
N TRP A 82 -5.54 -1.82 -16.91
CA TRP A 82 -6.14 -0.50 -17.15
C TRP A 82 -7.47 -0.37 -16.40
N VAL A 83 -7.94 0.87 -16.26
CA VAL A 83 -9.25 1.20 -15.67
C VAL A 83 -10.05 2.00 -16.70
N SER A 84 -11.30 1.60 -16.93
CA SER A 84 -12.31 2.43 -17.61
C SER A 84 -13.13 3.19 -16.59
N VAL A 85 -13.40 4.46 -16.88
CA VAL A 85 -14.43 5.25 -16.19
C VAL A 85 -15.23 5.94 -17.29
N THR A 86 -16.51 5.60 -17.40
CA THR A 86 -17.42 6.15 -18.42
C THR A 86 -18.66 6.73 -17.75
N PRO A 87 -19.17 7.90 -18.20
CA PRO A 87 -20.48 8.37 -17.75
C PRO A 87 -21.54 7.29 -18.02
N GLY A 88 -22.47 7.11 -17.09
CA GLY A 88 -23.67 6.32 -17.36
C GLY A 88 -24.52 6.99 -18.44
N ASP A 89 -25.21 6.18 -19.23
CA ASP A 89 -26.16 6.62 -20.26
C ASP A 89 -27.47 7.21 -19.67
N GLY A 90 -27.67 7.07 -18.36
CA GLY A 90 -28.86 7.52 -17.65
C GLY A 90 -30.08 6.61 -17.85
N ALA A 91 -29.96 5.49 -18.56
CA ALA A 91 -31.07 4.60 -18.88
C ALA A 91 -31.68 3.92 -17.64
N ASP A 92 -30.90 3.78 -16.56
CA ASP A 92 -31.34 3.28 -15.26
C ASP A 92 -31.76 4.39 -14.27
N GLY A 93 -31.72 5.66 -14.69
CA GLY A 93 -32.01 6.82 -13.85
C GLY A 93 -30.99 7.08 -12.73
N SER A 94 -29.90 6.30 -12.62
CA SER A 94 -28.96 6.43 -11.50
C SER A 94 -28.02 7.63 -11.62
N GLY A 95 -27.70 8.03 -12.86
CA GLY A 95 -26.72 9.09 -13.15
C GLY A 95 -25.33 8.78 -12.60
N LEU A 96 -24.96 7.51 -12.45
CA LEU A 96 -23.64 7.08 -11.96
C LEU A 96 -22.67 6.82 -13.11
N ALA A 97 -21.37 6.95 -12.86
CA ALA A 97 -20.35 6.47 -13.81
C ALA A 97 -20.27 4.95 -13.72
N GLU A 98 -20.05 4.27 -14.85
CA GLU A 98 -19.59 2.88 -14.85
C GLU A 98 -18.06 2.85 -14.74
N ILE A 99 -17.56 2.00 -13.84
CA ILE A 99 -16.15 1.75 -13.61
C ILE A 99 -15.85 0.30 -13.96
N VAL A 100 -14.83 0.07 -14.78
CA VAL A 100 -14.38 -1.28 -15.15
C VAL A 100 -12.88 -1.40 -14.89
N VAL A 101 -12.50 -2.26 -13.95
CA VAL A 101 -11.09 -2.55 -13.64
C VAL A 101 -10.67 -3.83 -14.33
N HIS A 102 -9.69 -3.73 -15.24
CA HIS A 102 -9.09 -4.87 -15.92
C HIS A 102 -7.75 -5.23 -15.27
N TRP A 103 -7.62 -6.49 -14.89
CA TRP A 103 -6.40 -7.07 -14.31
C TRP A 103 -5.33 -7.35 -15.39
N GLN A 104 -4.06 -7.46 -15.00
CA GLN A 104 -3.03 -8.01 -15.90
C GLN A 104 -3.14 -9.52 -16.07
N ALA A 105 -3.55 -10.24 -15.02
CA ALA A 105 -3.92 -11.64 -15.14
C ALA A 105 -5.18 -11.80 -16.01
N ALA A 106 -5.30 -12.93 -16.70
CA ALA A 106 -6.43 -13.25 -17.57
C ALA A 106 -7.67 -13.65 -16.74
N GLU A 107 -8.18 -12.72 -15.95
CA GLU A 107 -9.28 -12.89 -15.01
C GLU A 107 -10.44 -11.93 -15.34
N PRO A 108 -11.69 -12.24 -14.93
CA PRO A 108 -12.84 -11.37 -15.15
C PRO A 108 -12.61 -9.95 -14.58
N PRO A 109 -12.99 -8.89 -15.30
CA PRO A 109 -12.88 -7.52 -14.80
C PRO A 109 -13.88 -7.27 -13.67
N VAL A 110 -13.49 -6.43 -12.71
CA VAL A 110 -14.44 -5.91 -11.70
C VAL A 110 -15.23 -4.76 -12.31
N ARG A 111 -16.54 -4.73 -12.10
CA ARG A 111 -17.45 -3.67 -12.52
C ARG A 111 -18.13 -3.05 -11.31
N ALA A 112 -18.31 -1.72 -11.35
CA ALA A 112 -19.06 -0.98 -10.34
C ALA A 112 -19.76 0.24 -10.96
N ARG A 113 -20.70 0.82 -10.23
CA ARG A 113 -21.27 2.14 -10.51
C ARG A 113 -21.06 3.06 -9.31
N ALA A 114 -20.63 4.30 -9.53
CA ALA A 114 -20.34 5.26 -8.47
C ALA A 114 -20.46 6.72 -8.92
N ARG A 115 -20.58 7.64 -7.94
CA ARG A 115 -20.54 9.10 -8.14
C ARG A 115 -19.12 9.63 -8.17
N ALA A 116 -18.24 9.09 -7.35
CA ALA A 116 -16.84 9.46 -7.25
C ALA A 116 -15.95 8.24 -7.41
N VAL A 117 -14.90 8.35 -8.22
CA VAL A 117 -13.85 7.35 -8.34
C VAL A 117 -12.47 7.98 -8.12
N THR A 118 -11.69 7.41 -7.22
CA THR A 118 -10.32 7.80 -6.94
C THR A 118 -9.39 6.67 -7.34
N VAL A 119 -8.42 6.98 -8.21
CA VAL A 119 -7.32 6.08 -8.56
C VAL A 119 -6.04 6.63 -7.95
N SER A 120 -5.33 5.81 -7.20
CA SER A 120 -4.06 6.16 -6.56
C SER A 120 -3.02 5.05 -6.67
N GLY A 121 -1.73 5.37 -6.52
CA GLY A 121 -0.65 4.37 -6.46
C GLY A 121 0.65 4.84 -7.08
N ALA A 122 1.29 3.96 -7.87
CA ALA A 122 2.46 4.32 -8.68
C ALA A 122 2.10 5.37 -9.76
N ASP A 123 3.08 6.16 -10.18
CA ASP A 123 2.93 7.20 -11.21
C ASP A 123 2.23 6.65 -12.47
N PHE A 124 1.02 7.16 -12.76
CA PHE A 124 0.19 6.73 -13.88
C PHE A 124 -0.20 7.89 -14.80
N ARG A 125 -0.56 7.55 -16.04
CA ARG A 125 -1.19 8.48 -16.99
C ARG A 125 -2.64 8.07 -17.22
N TYR A 126 -3.48 9.04 -17.54
CA TYR A 126 -4.87 8.81 -17.90
C TYR A 126 -5.20 9.53 -19.21
N ARG A 127 -6.24 9.08 -19.92
CA ARG A 127 -6.85 9.84 -21.02
C ARG A 127 -8.26 10.24 -20.61
N ALA A 128 -8.57 11.52 -20.73
CA ALA A 128 -9.93 12.05 -20.66
C ALA A 128 -10.19 12.77 -21.99
N ASP A 129 -11.19 12.30 -22.74
CA ASP A 129 -11.47 12.75 -24.10
C ASP A 129 -10.22 12.69 -25.01
N VAL A 130 -9.78 13.85 -25.52
CA VAL A 130 -8.56 14.01 -26.33
C VAL A 130 -7.30 14.30 -25.50
N VAL A 131 -7.45 14.55 -24.19
CA VAL A 131 -6.35 14.98 -23.31
C VAL A 131 -5.72 13.78 -22.60
N VAL A 132 -4.40 13.63 -22.76
CA VAL A 132 -3.60 12.70 -21.94
C VAL A 132 -3.01 13.49 -20.76
N GLY A 133 -3.35 13.09 -19.54
CA GLY A 133 -2.85 13.67 -18.30
C GLY A 133 -1.83 12.79 -17.59
N GLY A 134 -0.92 13.43 -16.85
CA GLY A 134 0.08 12.77 -15.99
C GLY A 134 1.51 12.80 -16.51
N PRO A 135 2.48 12.21 -15.76
CA PRO A 135 2.27 11.31 -14.63
C PRO A 135 1.63 11.97 -13.40
N VAL A 136 0.73 11.24 -12.74
CA VAL A 136 0.14 11.60 -11.44
C VAL A 136 0.15 10.38 -10.51
N ARG A 137 0.11 10.60 -9.19
CA ARG A 137 -0.02 9.51 -8.19
C ARG A 137 -1.43 9.29 -7.68
N THR A 138 -2.26 10.33 -7.74
CA THR A 138 -3.67 10.27 -7.33
C THR A 138 -4.48 11.14 -8.28
N ARG A 139 -5.64 10.64 -8.71
CA ARG A 139 -6.65 11.43 -9.41
C ARG A 139 -8.03 10.97 -9.00
N THR A 140 -8.91 11.94 -8.75
CA THR A 140 -10.33 11.70 -8.51
C THR A 140 -11.14 12.26 -9.67
N TRP A 141 -12.16 11.52 -10.09
CA TRP A 141 -13.19 11.96 -11.01
C TRP A 141 -14.54 11.87 -10.31
N THR A 142 -15.37 12.89 -10.48
CA THR A 142 -16.73 12.94 -9.92
C THR A 142 -17.72 13.15 -11.05
N VAL A 143 -18.83 12.41 -11.01
CA VAL A 143 -19.97 12.71 -11.87
C VAL A 143 -20.59 14.02 -11.39
N GLN A 144 -20.71 14.96 -12.31
CA GLN A 144 -21.42 16.21 -12.11
C GLN A 144 -22.74 16.11 -12.90
N PRO A 145 -23.91 16.08 -12.24
CA PRO A 145 -25.21 16.15 -12.91
C PRO A 145 -25.29 17.39 -13.79
N ASP A 146 -25.98 17.30 -14.93
CA ASP A 146 -26.20 18.38 -15.89
C ASP A 146 -24.93 19.10 -16.42
N ALA A 147 -23.74 18.52 -16.24
CA ALA A 147 -22.47 19.09 -16.68
C ALA A 147 -22.33 19.24 -18.20
N TRP A 148 -23.17 18.53 -18.95
CA TRP A 148 -23.30 18.65 -20.40
C TRP A 148 -24.75 18.97 -20.75
N ARG A 149 -24.95 19.96 -21.63
CA ARG A 149 -26.23 20.26 -22.26
C ARG A 149 -26.00 20.41 -23.75
N LEU A 150 -26.89 19.83 -24.55
CA LEU A 150 -26.86 19.92 -26.00
C LEU A 150 -28.00 20.84 -26.44
N THR A 151 -27.65 21.98 -27.06
CA THR A 151 -28.65 22.77 -27.80
C THR A 151 -28.80 22.14 -29.18
N LEU A 152 -29.95 21.50 -29.41
CA LEU A 152 -30.33 21.08 -30.74
C LEU A 152 -30.87 22.29 -31.51
N PRO A 153 -30.59 22.41 -32.83
CA PRO A 153 -31.33 23.33 -33.68
C PRO A 153 -32.83 23.01 -33.58
N HIS A 154 -33.65 24.04 -33.48
CA HIS A 154 -35.05 23.94 -33.88
C HIS A 154 -35.11 24.12 -35.41
N ASP A 155 -36.08 23.47 -36.05
CA ASP A 155 -36.43 23.77 -37.45
C ASP A 155 -36.97 25.21 -37.60
#